data_AF-A0A2E9R057-F1
#
_entry.id   AF-A0A2E9R057-F1
#
_cell.length_a   1.000
_cell.length_b   1.000
_cell.length_c   1.000
_cell.angle_alpha   90.00
_cell.angle_beta   90.00
_cell.angle_gamma   90.00
#
_symmetry.space_group_name_H-M   'P 1'
#
loop_
_entity.id
_entity.type
_entity.pdbx_description
1 polymer ?
#
loop_
_entity_poly.entity_id
_entity_poly.type
_entity_poly.pdbx_seq_one_letter_code
_entity_poly.pdbx_strand_id
1 'polypeptide(L)' 'MITNLEKLRLSLNDIGDEAATAIANAPQLSNLKELYIGSTNVGNEGTNALVTSKYLTKLIKPNYRSR' A
#
# COMPACT_ATOMS: atom_id res chain seq x y z
N MET A 1 11.47 4.24 14.55
CA MET A 1 10.25 3.43 14.27
C MET A 1 9.13 4.39 13.88
N ILE A 2 8.44 4.17 12.76
CA ILE A 2 7.29 5.00 12.34
C ILE A 2 6.02 4.20 12.61
N THR A 3 5.28 4.51 13.67
CA THR A 3 4.11 3.72 14.12
C THR A 3 2.76 4.44 13.96
N ASN A 4 2.76 5.68 13.46
CA ASN A 4 1.56 6.52 13.31
C ASN A 4 1.44 7.10 11.89
N LEU A 5 1.98 6.43 10.88
CA LEU A 5 1.83 6.91 9.51
C LEU A 5 0.40 6.69 9.05
N GLU A 6 -0.33 7.78 8.82
CA GLU A 6 -1.71 7.72 8.31
C GLU A 6 -1.78 7.79 6.78
N LYS A 7 -0.78 8.41 6.14
CA LYS A 7 -0.76 8.64 4.69
C LYS A 7 0.60 8.28 4.11
N LEU A 8 0.61 7.43 3.08
CA LEU A 8 1.80 7.02 2.34
C LEU A 8 1.61 7.29 0.85
N ARG A 9 2.51 8.08 0.25
CA ARG A 9 2.48 8.42 -1.17
C ARG A 9 3.68 7.79 -1.88
N LEU A 10 3.40 6.86 -2.77
CA LEU A 10 4.39 6.15 -3.59
C LEU A 10 4.11 6.29 -5.09
N SER A 11 3.10 7.08 -5.47
CA SER A 11 2.71 7.24 -6.87
C SER A 11 3.88 7.69 -7.74
N LEU A 12 3.89 7.21 -8.99
CA LEU A 12 4.94 7.47 -9.97
C LEU A 12 6.33 6.88 -9.61
N ASN A 13 6.39 5.91 -8.68
CA ASN A 13 7.58 5.11 -8.44
C ASN A 13 7.34 3.68 -8.89
N ASP A 14 8.26 3.10 -9.66
CA ASP A 14 8.19 1.70 -10.05
C ASP A 14 8.55 0.82 -8.85
N ILE A 15 7.53 0.36 -8.11
CA ILE A 15 7.72 -0.42 -6.87
C ILE A 15 7.36 -1.90 -7.07
N GLY A 16 6.50 -2.20 -8.03
CA GLY A 16 6.07 -3.57 -8.34
C GLY A 16 5.30 -4.28 -7.22
N ASP A 17 4.95 -5.54 -7.47
CA ASP A 17 4.19 -6.39 -6.54
C ASP A 17 4.98 -6.75 -5.28
N GLU A 18 6.30 -6.83 -5.38
CA GLU A 18 7.21 -7.14 -4.27
C GLU A 18 7.11 -6.07 -3.16
N ALA A 19 7.19 -4.79 -3.53
CA ALA A 19 7.08 -3.70 -2.57
C ALA A 19 5.65 -3.59 -2.01
N ALA A 20 4.62 -3.79 -2.82
CA ALA A 20 3.24 -3.84 -2.35
C ALA A 20 3.03 -4.95 -1.30
N THR A 21 3.66 -6.11 -1.52
CA THR A 21 3.66 -7.23 -0.58
C THR A 21 4.41 -6.90 0.71
N ALA A 22 5.53 -6.19 0.63
CA ALA A 22 6.26 -5.73 1.82
C ALA A 22 5.43 -4.73 2.64
N ILE A 23 4.74 -3.79 1.97
CA ILE A 23 3.81 -2.85 2.60
C ILE A 23 2.65 -3.59 3.27
N ALA A 24 2.07 -4.59 2.60
CA ALA A 24 0.99 -5.42 3.14
C ALA A 24 1.40 -6.20 4.39
N ASN A 25 2.67 -6.57 4.52
CA ASN A 25 3.19 -7.36 5.64
C ASN A 25 3.85 -6.52 6.75
N ALA A 26 3.72 -5.19 6.70
CA ALA A 26 4.34 -4.27 7.65
C ALA A 26 3.42 -3.96 8.86
N PRO A 27 3.69 -4.50 10.07
CA PRO A 27 2.84 -4.25 11.25
C PRO A 27 2.82 -2.77 11.67
N GLN A 28 3.90 -2.04 11.38
CA GLN A 28 4.04 -0.62 11.69
C GLN A 28 3.09 0.28 10.88
N LEU A 29 2.52 -0.23 9.79
CA LEU A 29 1.56 0.50 8.95
C LEU A 29 0.10 0.24 9.35
N SER A 30 -0.14 -0.31 10.55
CA SER A 30 -1.49 -0.58 11.05
C SER A 30 -2.37 0.65 11.25
N ASN A 31 -1.77 1.84 11.29
CA ASN A 31 -2.48 3.12 11.33
C ASN A 31 -2.67 3.77 9.95
N LEU A 32 -2.24 3.13 8.87
CA LEU A 32 -2.33 3.67 7.52
C LEU A 32 -3.78 3.74 7.06
N LYS A 33 -4.22 4.95 6.68
CA LYS A 33 -5.58 5.24 6.20
C LYS A 33 -5.60 5.48 4.69
N GLU A 34 -4.51 6.04 4.15
CA GLU A 34 -4.41 6.40 2.74
C GLU A 34 -3.09 5.89 2.14
N LEU A 35 -3.19 5.10 1.08
CA LEU A 35 -2.06 4.62 0.28
C LEU A 35 -2.24 5.04 -1.17
N TYR A 36 -1.29 5.81 -1.72
CA TYR A 36 -1.31 6.27 -3.11
C TYR A 36 -0.28 5.53 -3.94
N ILE A 37 -0.74 4.63 -4.82
CA ILE A 37 0.08 3.75 -5.67
C ILE A 37 -0.30 3.88 -7.16
N GLY A 38 -0.75 5.08 -7.56
CA GLY A 38 -1.00 5.35 -8.97
C GLY A 38 0.30 5.29 -9.79
N SER A 39 0.27 4.56 -10.90
CA SER A 39 1.44 4.40 -11.79
C SER A 39 2.69 3.83 -11.12
N THR A 40 2.55 2.71 -10.40
CA THR A 40 3.68 2.08 -9.67
C THR A 40 3.99 0.64 -10.08
N ASN A 41 3.47 0.20 -11.23
CA ASN A 41 3.60 -1.18 -11.75
C ASN A 41 3.15 -2.28 -10.76
N VAL A 42 2.26 -1.94 -9.82
CA VAL A 42 1.63 -2.91 -8.93
C VAL A 42 0.52 -3.60 -9.71
N GLY A 43 0.68 -4.91 -9.89
CA GLY A 43 -0.25 -5.80 -10.55
C GLY A 43 -1.28 -6.40 -9.59
N ASN A 44 -1.86 -7.52 -10.03
CA ASN A 44 -2.92 -8.21 -9.29
C ASN A 44 -2.39 -8.84 -8.00
N GLU A 45 -1.16 -9.35 -7.97
CA GLU A 45 -0.59 -10.00 -6.79
C GLU A 45 -0.35 -9.00 -5.67
N GLY A 46 0.30 -7.87 -5.96
CA GLY A 46 0.55 -6.81 -5.00
C GLY A 46 -0.75 -6.14 -4.55
N THR A 47 -1.70 -5.95 -5.47
CA THR A 47 -3.04 -5.48 -5.11
C THR A 47 -3.74 -6.45 -4.16
N ASN A 48 -3.70 -7.75 -4.45
CA ASN A 48 -4.29 -8.77 -3.59
C ASN A 48 -3.62 -8.80 -2.21
N ALA A 49 -2.30 -8.66 -2.14
CA ALA A 49 -1.59 -8.56 -0.87
C ALA A 49 -2.05 -7.36 -0.04
N LEU A 50 -2.19 -6.17 -0.67
CA LEU A 50 -2.64 -4.96 0.00
C LEU A 50 -4.06 -5.08 0.56
N VAL A 51 -4.99 -5.70 -0.19
CA VAL A 51 -6.40 -5.84 0.26
C VAL A 51 -6.61 -6.98 1.25
N THR A 52 -5.75 -8.00 1.24
CA THR A 52 -5.82 -9.14 2.19
C THR A 52 -4.92 -8.96 3.42
N SER A 53 -4.22 -7.83 3.52
CA SER A 53 -3.33 -7.54 4.65
C SER A 53 -4.08 -7.56 5.97
N LYS A 54 -3.58 -8.36 6.92
CA LYS A 54 -4.03 -8.36 8.33
C LYS A 54 -3.59 -7.11 9.11
N TYR A 55 -2.68 -6.32 8.57
CA TYR A 55 -2.12 -5.14 9.23
C TYR A 55 -2.78 -3.85 8.76
N LEU A 56 -3.10 -3.72 7.46
CA LEU A 56 -3.72 -2.53 6.86
C LEU A 56 -5.23 -2.42 7.17
N THR A 57 -5.63 -2.68 8.41
CA THR A 57 -7.03 -2.76 8.86
C THR A 57 -7.78 -1.44 8.78
N LYS A 58 -7.06 -0.31 8.73
CA LYS A 58 -7.62 1.04 8.62
C LYS A 58 -7.54 1.62 7.20
N LEU A 59 -7.00 0.88 6.24
CA LEU A 59 -6.86 1.34 4.86
C LEU A 59 -8.22 1.30 4.17
N ILE A 60 -8.75 2.46 3.81
CA ILE A 60 -10.12 2.58 3.29
C ILE A 60 -10.22 2.06 1.86
N LYS A 61 -9.18 2.27 1.05
CA LYS A 61 -8.94 1.66 -0.28
C LYS A 61 -7.59 2.19 -0.81
N PRO A 62 -6.74 1.38 -1.47
CA PRO A 62 -5.58 1.92 -2.16
C PRO A 62 -6.03 2.83 -3.31
N ASN A 63 -5.37 3.98 -3.48
CA ASN A 63 -5.68 4.94 -4.51
C ASN A 63 -4.83 4.64 -5.76
N TYR A 64 -5.50 4.06 -6.76
CA TYR A 64 -4.98 3.82 -8.10
C TYR A 64 -5.47 4.94 -9.00
N ARG A 65 -4.74 6.06 -9.10
CA ARG A 65 -4.97 6.97 -10.23
C ARG A 65 -4.57 6.23 -11.50
N SER A 66 -5.56 5.80 -12.28
CA SER A 66 -5.39 5.38 -13.66
C SER A 66 -4.80 6.56 -14.45
N ARG A 67 -3.75 6.27 -15.25
CA ARG A 67 -3.27 7.23 -16.25
C ARG A 67 -4.31 7.45 -17.33
#